data_AF-A0A4R4QEQ6-F1
#
_entry.id   AF-A0A4R4QEQ6-F1
#
_cell.length_a   1.000
_cell.length_b   1.000
_cell.length_c   1.000
_cell.angle_alpha   90.00
_cell.angle_beta   90.00
_cell.angle_gamma   90.00
#
_symmetry.space_group_name_H-M   'P 1'
#
loop_
_entity.id
_entity.type
_entity.pdbx_description
1 polymer ?
#
loop_
_entity_poly.entity_id
_entity_poly.type
_entity_poly.pdbx_seq_one_letter_code
_entity_poly.pdbx_strand_id
1 'polypeptide(L)' 'MADDLASKALVQPVCPECGGPATVVDRFVLYCTTGPVLHIRTTCQSPHHFAEEFSVQAE' A
#
# COMPACT_ATOMS: atom_id res chain seq x y z
N MET A 1 -3.62 -23.20 -23.96
CA MET A 1 -3.93 -23.44 -22.53
C MET A 1 -3.71 -22.12 -21.85
N ALA A 2 -4.80 -21.42 -21.54
CA ALA A 2 -4.80 -20.04 -21.06
C ALA A 2 -4.92 -20.09 -19.53
N ASP A 3 -3.80 -20.38 -18.87
CA ASP A 3 -3.74 -20.64 -17.44
C ASP A 3 -3.57 -19.34 -16.65
N ASP A 4 -4.61 -19.01 -15.87
CA ASP A 4 -4.51 -18.81 -14.43
C ASP A 4 -3.48 -17.79 -13.90
N LEU A 5 -3.47 -16.53 -14.38
CA LEU A 5 -2.71 -15.46 -13.70
C LEU A 5 -3.50 -14.15 -13.50
N ALA A 6 -4.82 -14.21 -13.58
CA ALA A 6 -5.71 -13.06 -13.33
C ALA A 6 -6.23 -12.97 -11.88
N SER A 7 -5.87 -13.89 -10.98
CA SER A 7 -6.65 -14.11 -9.76
C SER A 7 -6.09 -13.53 -8.47
N LYS A 8 -4.94 -12.85 -8.48
CA LYS A 8 -4.54 -12.03 -7.32
C LYS A 8 -5.11 -10.65 -7.53
N ALA A 9 -6.35 -10.43 -7.09
CA ALA A 9 -6.97 -9.11 -7.06
C ALA A 9 -5.99 -8.14 -6.39
N LEU A 10 -5.32 -7.31 -7.20
CA LEU A 10 -4.49 -6.23 -6.70
C LEU A 10 -5.47 -5.28 -6.02
N VAL A 11 -5.50 -5.30 -4.69
CA VAL A 11 -6.27 -4.31 -3.93
C VAL A 11 -5.67 -2.95 -4.28
N GLN A 12 -6.37 -2.21 -5.12
CA GLN A 12 -5.97 -0.87 -5.51
C GLN A 12 -6.33 0.07 -4.35
N PRO A 13 -5.35 0.78 -3.75
CA PRO A 13 -5.64 1.68 -2.66
C PRO A 13 -6.49 2.85 -3.15
N VAL A 14 -7.25 3.43 -2.22
CA VAL A 14 -8.13 4.58 -2.48
C VAL A 14 -7.63 5.74 -1.65
N CYS A 15 -7.63 6.94 -2.24
CA CYS A 15 -7.25 8.15 -1.53
C CYS A 15 -8.29 8.48 -0.46
N PRO A 16 -7.92 8.58 0.82
CA PRO A 16 -8.86 8.90 1.88
C PRO A 16 -9.41 10.33 1.78
N GLU A 17 -8.71 11.24 1.10
CA GLU A 17 -9.13 12.63 0.96
C GLU A 17 -10.14 12.84 -0.18
N CYS A 18 -9.91 12.23 -1.35
CA CYS A 18 -10.73 12.47 -2.54
C CYS A 18 -11.51 11.24 -3.03
N GLY A 19 -11.31 10.06 -2.44
CA GLY A 19 -11.94 8.81 -2.87
C GLY A 19 -11.44 8.29 -4.22
N GLY A 20 -10.46 8.95 -4.83
CA GLY A 20 -9.90 8.57 -6.12
C GLY A 20 -8.95 7.37 -6.02
N PRO A 21 -8.67 6.71 -7.16
CA PRO A 21 -7.69 5.63 -7.22
C PRO A 21 -6.31 6.14 -6.82
N ALA A 22 -5.61 5.40 -5.98
CA ALA A 22 -4.25 5.68 -5.55
C ALA A 22 -3.28 4.60 -6.06
N THR A 23 -2.05 5.01 -6.29
CA THR A 23 -0.94 4.16 -6.72
C THR A 23 0.11 4.09 -5.63
N VAL A 24 0.60 2.89 -5.34
CA VAL A 24 1.76 2.72 -4.45
C VAL A 24 3.00 3.25 -5.15
N VAL A 25 3.68 4.20 -4.51
CA VAL A 25 4.91 4.82 -5.04
C VAL A 25 6.16 4.41 -4.29
N ASP A 26 6.02 3.97 -3.02
CA ASP A 26 7.16 3.57 -2.21
C ASP A 26 6.74 2.58 -1.12
N ARG A 27 7.70 1.75 -0.68
CA ARG A 27 7.55 0.82 0.44
C ARG A 27 8.80 0.88 1.28
N PHE A 28 8.66 1.22 2.55
CA PHE A 28 9.77 1.42 3.46
C PHE A 28 9.45 0.88 4.84
N VAL A 29 10.46 0.43 5.57
CA VAL A 29 10.31 -0.05 6.94
C VAL A 29 10.78 1.04 7.89
N LEU A 30 9.95 1.40 8.85
CA LEU A 30 10.35 2.22 9.99
C LEU A 30 10.47 1.33 11.22
N TYR A 31 11.53 1.54 12.00
CA TYR A 31 11.69 0.86 13.28
C TYR A 31 10.97 1.67 14.35
N CYS A 32 9.90 1.08 14.89
CA CYS A 32 9.20 1.58 16.06
C CYS A 32 9.70 0.85 17.32
N THR A 33 9.27 1.34 18.49
CA THR A 33 9.58 0.73 19.79
C THR A 33 9.09 -0.71 19.93
N THR A 34 8.09 -1.09 19.15
CA THR A 34 7.49 -2.43 19.10
C THR A 34 8.07 -3.34 18.02
N GLY A 35 9.04 -2.85 17.24
CA GLY A 35 9.66 -3.58 16.13
C GLY A 35 9.50 -2.88 14.78
N PRO A 36 9.89 -3.54 13.68
CA PRO A 36 9.76 -3.00 12.33
C PRO A 36 8.30 -2.91 11.90
N VAL A 37 7.90 -1.75 11.36
CA VAL A 37 6.59 -1.50 10.76
C VAL A 37 6.80 -1.19 9.28
N LEU A 38 6.08 -1.90 8.41
CA LEU A 38 6.09 -1.62 6.98
C LEU A 38 5.16 -0.44 6.72
N HIS A 39 5.66 0.57 6.04
CA HIS A 39 4.87 1.69 5.55
C HIS A 39 4.78 1.64 4.03
N ILE A 40 3.59 1.94 3.52
CA ILE A 40 3.33 2.02 2.09
C ILE A 40 2.97 3.47 1.77
N ARG A 41 3.78 4.14 0.96
CA ARG A 41 3.45 5.46 0.44
C ARG A 41 2.65 5.32 -0.84
N THR A 42 1.58 6.09 -0.92
CA THR A 42 0.70 6.14 -2.07
C THR A 42 0.55 7.58 -2.58
N THR A 43 0.16 7.71 -3.84
CA THR A 43 -0.24 8.99 -4.44
C THR A 43 -1.50 8.80 -5.27
N CYS A 44 -2.42 9.77 -5.23
CA CYS A 44 -3.57 9.79 -6.14
C CYS A 44 -3.33 10.77 -7.30
N GLN A 45 -4.28 10.84 -8.24
CA GLN A 45 -4.24 11.76 -9.38
C GLN A 45 -4.38 13.25 -8.99
N SER A 46 -4.87 13.53 -7.78
CA SER A 46 -4.99 14.88 -7.20
C SER A 46 -3.80 15.24 -6.30
N PRO A 47 -2.58 14.86 -6.71
CA PRO A 47 -1.34 14.71 -5.91
C PRO A 47 -1.40 14.61 -4.37
N HIS A 48 -2.44 14.01 -3.77
CA HIS A 48 -2.42 13.75 -2.33
C HIS A 48 -1.47 12.60 -2.01
N HIS A 49 -0.59 12.83 -1.04
CA HIS A 49 0.37 11.84 -0.57
C HIS A 49 -0.04 11.36 0.82
N PHE A 50 -0.16 10.06 0.99
CA PHE A 50 -0.43 9.45 2.29
C PHE A 50 0.41 8.19 2.47
N ALA A 51 0.61 7.80 3.73
CA ALA A 51 1.32 6.59 4.09
C ALA A 51 0.46 5.77 5.05
N GLU A 52 0.30 4.49 4.76
CA GLU A 52 -0.44 3.55 5.59
C GLU A 52 0.54 2.60 6.29
N GLU A 53 0.29 2.33 7.56
CA GLU A 53 1.04 1.37 8.35
C GLU A 53 0.51 -0.05 8.16
N PHE A 54 1.43 -0.97 7.92
CA PHE A 54 1.19 -2.40 7.85
C PHE A 54 2.16 -3.05 8.83
N SER A 55 1.64 -3.55 9.94
CA SER A 55 2.45 -4.33 10.87
C SER A 55 2.83 -5.66 10.18
N VAL A 56 4.12 -5.86 9.93
CA VAL A 56 4.61 -7.16 9.47
C VAL A 56 4.57 -8.11 10.65
N GLN A 57 3.65 -9.08 10.62
CA GLN A 57 3.70 -10.19 11.57
C GLN A 57 4.88 -11.07 11.15
N ALA A 58 5.99 -10.99 11.87
CA ALA A 58 7.08 -11.94 11.73
C ALA A 58 6.68 -13.24 12.44
N GLU A 59 6.55 -14.32 11.66
CA GLU A 59 6.42 -15.70 12.16
C GLU A 59 7.78 -16.27 12.58
#